data_AF-A0A932H041-F1
#
_entry.id   AF-A0A932H041-F1
#
_cell.length_a   1.000
_cell.length_b   1.000
_cell.length_c   1.000
_cell.angle_alpha   90.00
_cell.angle_beta   90.00
_cell.angle_gamma   90.00
#
_symmetry.space_group_name_H-M   'P 1'
#
loop_
_entity.id
_entity.type
_entity.pdbx_description
1 polymer ?
#
loop_
_entity_poly.entity_id
_entity_poly.type
_entity_poly.pdbx_seq_one_letter_code
_entity_poly.pdbx_strand_id
1 'polypeptide(L)'
;MNIRIVAVLVLLLACPAARAELTCEQHGAIAQETIRQRDQGISLSRLLADVERGGMKDRLTPRELALVRDVIRHSFNGTLSPAEVVEACQQGGALLFSR
;
A
#
# COMPACT_ATOMS: atom_id res chain seq x y z
N MET A 1 27.26 -4.63 37.27
CA MET A 1 26.49 -4.32 36.05
C MET A 1 26.63 -5.52 35.12
N ASN A 2 25.62 -6.39 35.08
CA ASN A 2 25.74 -7.74 34.52
C ASN A 2 25.68 -7.71 32.99
N ILE A 3 26.70 -8.25 32.31
CA ILE A 3 26.83 -8.34 30.85
C ILE A 3 25.57 -8.92 30.18
N ARG A 4 24.83 -9.79 30.88
CA ARG A 4 23.56 -10.38 30.42
C ARG A 4 22.43 -9.35 30.25
N ILE A 5 22.39 -8.29 31.06
CA ILE A 5 21.35 -7.26 30.98
C ILE A 5 21.61 -6.34 29.78
N VAL A 6 22.88 -6.04 29.51
CA VAL A 6 23.29 -5.23 28.34
C VAL A 6 22.97 -5.96 27.04
N ALA A 7 23.20 -7.28 26.98
CA ALA A 7 22.90 -8.08 25.79
C ALA A 7 21.40 -8.11 25.45
N VAL A 8 20.53 -8.22 26.46
CA VAL A 8 19.07 -8.23 26.25
C VAL A 8 18.55 -6.86 25.80
N LEU A 9 19.11 -5.77 26.33
CA LEU A 9 18.76 -4.40 25.92
C LEU A 9 19.19 -4.09 24.48
N VAL A 10 20.35 -4.58 24.04
CA VAL A 10 20.83 -4.40 22.66
C VAL A 10 20.00 -5.18 21.65
N LEU A 11 19.53 -6.38 22.00
CA LEU A 11 18.64 -7.17 21.14
C LEU A 11 17.25 -6.55 20.96
N LEU A 12 16.71 -5.89 21.99
CA LEU A 12 15.41 -5.20 21.91
C LEU A 12 15.44 -3.93 21.03
N LEU A 13 16.61 -3.29 20.89
CA LEU A 13 16.82 -2.14 20.01
C LEU A 13 17.07 -2.51 18.53
N ALA A 14 17.28 -3.79 18.24
CA ALA A 14 17.56 -4.29 16.89
C ALA A 14 16.33 -4.88 16.18
N CYS A 15 15.13 -4.77 16.77
CA CYS A 15 13.91 -4.96 15.98
C CYS A 15 13.78 -3.76 15.06
N PRO A 16 14.00 -3.89 13.73
CA PRO A 16 13.54 -2.85 12.84
C PRO A 16 12.05 -2.74 13.12
N ALA A 17 11.59 -1.55 13.48
CA ALA A 17 10.17 -1.27 13.47
C ALA A 17 9.69 -1.72 12.09
N ALA A 18 8.93 -2.82 12.05
CA ALA A 18 8.19 -3.22 10.87
C ALA A 18 7.23 -2.06 10.65
N ARG A 19 7.68 -1.07 9.86
CA ARG A 19 6.81 -0.05 9.29
C ARG A 19 5.72 -0.88 8.63
N ALA A 20 4.48 -0.70 9.09
CA ALA A 20 3.35 -1.45 8.59
C ALA A 20 3.08 -1.01 7.15
N GLU A 21 3.96 -1.46 6.25
CA GLU A 21 3.87 -1.27 4.82
C GLU A 21 2.67 -2.08 4.35
N LEU A 22 1.80 -1.46 3.55
CA LEU A 22 0.65 -2.15 2.97
C LEU A 22 1.09 -3.47 2.32
N THR A 23 0.44 -4.57 2.68
CA THR A 23 0.74 -5.87 2.10
C THR A 23 0.31 -5.95 0.64
N CYS A 24 0.86 -6.88 -0.13
CA CYS A 24 0.44 -7.07 -1.52
C CYS A 24 -1.05 -7.42 -1.63
N GLU A 25 -1.58 -8.19 -0.68
CA GLU A 25 -3.02 -8.48 -0.60
C GLU A 25 -3.85 -7.23 -0.35
N GLN A 26 -3.36 -6.29 0.45
CA GLN A 26 -4.04 -5.00 0.65
C GLN A 26 -4.05 -4.17 -0.63
N HIS A 27 -2.99 -4.20 -1.44
CA HIS A 27 -2.99 -3.55 -2.76
C HIS A 27 -4.00 -4.22 -3.72
N GLY A 28 -4.07 -5.55 -3.72
CA GLY A 28 -5.09 -6.30 -4.47
C GLY A 28 -6.52 -5.96 -4.05
N ALA A 29 -6.77 -5.84 -2.74
CA ALA A 29 -8.07 -5.44 -2.22
C ALA A 29 -8.45 -4.00 -2.64
N ILE A 30 -7.49 -3.07 -2.66
CA ILE A 30 -7.70 -1.71 -3.15
C ILE A 30 -8.05 -1.72 -4.64
N ALA A 31 -7.36 -2.53 -5.46
CA ALA A 31 -7.67 -2.69 -6.87
C ALA A 31 -9.09 -3.21 -7.10
N GLN A 32 -9.49 -4.25 -6.35
CA GLN A 32 -10.83 -4.82 -6.43
C GLN A 32 -11.91 -3.82 -6.02
N GLU A 33 -11.68 -3.09 -4.92
CA GLU A 33 -12.61 -2.08 -4.42
C GLU A 33 -12.72 -0.89 -5.40
N THR A 34 -11.62 -0.50 -6.04
CA THR A 34 -11.59 0.54 -7.08
C THR A 34 -12.50 0.15 -8.26
N ILE A 35 -12.37 -1.08 -8.75
CA ILE A 35 -13.20 -1.61 -9.85
C ILE A 35 -14.66 -1.62 -9.43
N ARG A 36 -14.96 -2.13 -8.22
CA ARG A 36 -16.32 -2.16 -7.67
C ARG A 36 -16.95 -0.76 -7.63
N GLN A 37 -16.23 0.25 -7.18
CA GLN A 37 -16.74 1.62 -7.11
C GLN A 37 -16.87 2.27 -8.49
N ARG A 38 -15.93 2.02 -9.41
CA ARG A 38 -16.06 2.45 -10.82
C ARG A 38 -17.34 1.89 -11.44
N ASP A 39 -17.59 0.59 -11.24
CA ASP A 39 -18.76 -0.09 -11.79
C ASP A 39 -20.08 0.42 -11.17
N GLN A 40 -20.00 1.09 -10.00
CA GLN A 40 -21.09 1.84 -9.38
C GLN A 40 -21.23 3.29 -9.88
N GLY A 41 -20.43 3.71 -10.85
CA GLY A 41 -20.45 5.06 -11.41
C GLY A 41 -19.66 6.09 -10.62
N ILE A 42 -18.85 5.68 -9.64
CA ILE A 42 -17.94 6.60 -8.93
C ILE A 42 -16.84 7.04 -9.89
N SER A 43 -16.54 8.33 -9.93
CA SER A 43 -15.47 8.88 -10.77
C SER A 43 -14.09 8.66 -10.16
N LEU A 44 -13.06 8.59 -11.02
CA LEU A 44 -11.67 8.50 -10.61
C LEU A 44 -11.26 9.66 -9.67
N SER A 45 -11.69 10.88 -9.98
CA SER A 45 -11.41 12.06 -9.15
C SER A 45 -11.98 11.92 -7.74
N ARG A 46 -13.18 11.34 -7.62
CA ARG A 46 -13.80 11.07 -6.32
C ARG A 46 -13.01 10.03 -5.53
N LEU A 47 -12.61 8.93 -6.17
CA LEU A 47 -11.80 7.88 -5.53
C LEU A 47 -10.46 8.41 -5.02
N LEU A 48 -9.75 9.20 -5.84
CA LEU A 48 -8.47 9.79 -5.45
C LEU A 48 -8.63 10.80 -4.31
N ALA A 49 -9.68 11.64 -4.35
CA ALA A 49 -9.98 12.57 -3.27
C ALA A 49 -10.25 11.84 -1.94
N ASP A 50 -10.89 10.66 -1.98
CA ASP A 50 -11.21 9.87 -0.80
C ASP A 50 -9.96 9.31 -0.12
N VAL A 51 -8.96 8.92 -0.90
CA VAL A 51 -7.64 8.50 -0.40
C VAL A 51 -6.83 9.67 0.16
N GLU A 52 -7.02 10.87 -0.38
CA GLU A 52 -6.36 12.09 0.08
C GLU A 52 -7.03 12.74 1.30
N ARG A 53 -8.24 12.30 1.69
CA ARG A 53 -8.88 12.74 2.92
C ARG A 53 -8.08 12.27 4.14
N GLY A 54 -8.02 13.14 5.16
CA GLY A 54 -7.11 13.02 6.32
C GLY A 54 -7.07 11.64 6.97
N GLY A 55 -8.21 10.94 7.04
CA GLY A 55 -8.27 9.60 7.64
C GLY A 55 -7.37 8.54 6.99
N MET A 56 -7.13 8.59 5.67
CA MET A 56 -6.21 7.67 4.98
C MET A 56 -4.82 8.26 4.82
N LYS A 57 -4.75 9.55 4.47
CA LYS A 57 -3.48 10.28 4.30
C LYS A 57 -2.60 10.26 5.55
N ASP A 58 -3.21 10.32 6.74
CA ASP A 58 -2.46 10.35 8.00
C ASP A 58 -1.99 8.96 8.45
N ARG A 59 -2.51 7.89 7.83
CA ARG A 59 -2.19 6.50 8.16
C ARG A 59 -1.16 5.86 7.23
N LEU A 60 -0.93 6.46 6.07
CA LEU A 60 -0.03 5.96 5.04
C LEU A 60 1.22 6.84 4.96
N THR A 61 2.37 6.21 4.75
CA THR A 61 3.56 6.96 4.34
C THR A 61 3.34 7.61 2.97
N PRO A 62 4.08 8.68 2.63
CA PRO A 62 3.99 9.30 1.30
C PRO A 62 4.20 8.32 0.14
N ARG A 63 5.06 7.31 0.35
CA ARG A 63 5.34 6.25 -0.64
C ARG A 63 4.13 5.34 -0.82
N GLU A 64 3.54 4.84 0.26
CA GLU A 64 2.33 4.01 0.19
C GLU A 64 1.17 4.77 -0.42
N LEU A 65 1.00 6.05 -0.04
CA LEU A 65 -0.04 6.89 -0.60
C LEU A 65 0.12 7.06 -2.13
N ALA A 66 1.35 7.18 -2.62
CA ALA A 66 1.61 7.19 -4.06
C ALA A 66 1.26 5.86 -4.72
N LEU A 67 1.68 4.73 -4.13
CA LEU A 67 1.34 3.39 -4.63
C LEU A 67 -0.17 3.16 -4.68
N VAL A 68 -0.91 3.55 -3.65
CA VAL A 68 -2.37 3.45 -3.62
C VAL A 68 -3.01 4.27 -4.73
N ARG A 69 -2.54 5.51 -4.97
CA ARG A 69 -3.04 6.34 -6.08
C ARG A 69 -2.80 5.68 -7.42
N ASP A 70 -1.65 5.05 -7.61
CA ASP A 70 -1.32 4.40 -8.87
C ASP A 70 -2.13 3.12 -9.06
N VAL A 71 -2.27 2.27 -8.03
CA VAL A 71 -3.21 1.12 -8.06
C VAL A 71 -4.60 1.58 -8.48
N ILE A 72 -5.12 2.65 -7.86
CA ILE A 72 -6.44 3.19 -8.19
C ILE A 72 -6.52 3.60 -9.66
N ARG A 73 -5.55 4.36 -10.18
CA ARG A 73 -5.57 4.81 -11.58
C ARG A 73 -5.56 3.64 -12.55
N HIS A 74 -4.67 2.68 -12.33
CA HIS A 74 -4.50 1.55 -13.23
C HIS A 74 -5.68 0.59 -13.19
N SER A 75 -6.20 0.26 -12.00
CA SER A 75 -7.38 -0.60 -11.88
C SER A 75 -8.65 0.09 -12.35
N PHE A 76 -8.81 1.40 -12.11
CA PHE A 76 -9.94 2.17 -12.64
C PHE A 76 -9.98 2.14 -14.17
N ASN A 77 -8.84 2.41 -14.81
CA ASN A 77 -8.71 2.39 -16.27
C ASN A 77 -8.72 0.97 -16.87
N GLY A 78 -8.74 -0.07 -16.04
CA GLY A 78 -8.71 -1.47 -16.48
C GLY A 78 -7.36 -1.92 -17.03
N THR A 79 -6.28 -1.20 -16.75
CA THR A 79 -4.93 -1.57 -17.21
C THR A 79 -4.28 -2.64 -16.33
N LEU A 80 -4.72 -2.78 -15.07
CA LEU A 80 -4.27 -3.83 -14.16
C LEU A 80 -5.46 -4.43 -13.40
N SER A 81 -5.61 -5.75 -13.47
CA SER A 81 -6.53 -6.53 -12.64
C SER A 81 -6.01 -6.65 -11.20
N PRO A 82 -6.88 -6.98 -10.23
CA PRO A 82 -6.45 -7.19 -8.84
C PRO A 82 -5.36 -8.25 -8.68
N ALA A 83 -5.43 -9.34 -9.45
CA ALA A 83 -4.42 -10.39 -9.42
C ALA A 83 -3.05 -9.89 -9.93
N GLU A 84 -3.04 -9.13 -11.03
CA GLU A 84 -1.80 -8.54 -11.57
C GLU A 84 -1.18 -7.52 -10.60
N VAL A 85 -2.00 -6.79 -9.83
CA VAL A 85 -1.50 -5.88 -8.77
C VAL A 85 -0.81 -6.67 -7.66
N VAL A 86 -1.39 -7.78 -7.21
CA VAL A 86 -0.78 -8.65 -6.19
C VAL A 86 0.54 -9.23 -6.71
N GLU A 87 0.53 -9.77 -7.93
CA GLU A 87 1.71 -10.36 -8.57
C GLU A 87 2.85 -9.34 -8.71
N ALA A 88 2.58 -8.16 -9.25
CA ALA A 88 3.59 -7.13 -9.44
C ALA A 88 4.09 -6.53 -8.12
N CYS A 89 3.26 -6.51 -7.06
CA CYS A 89 3.73 -6.19 -5.71
C CYS A 89 4.71 -7.24 -5.19
N GLN A 90 4.37 -8.53 -5.31
CA GLN A 90 5.22 -9.64 -4.86
C GLN A 90 6.56 -9.70 -5.61
N GLN A 91 6.57 -9.28 -6.88
CA GLN A 91 7.78 -9.19 -7.71
C GLN A 91 8.69 -7.98 -7.38
N GLY A 92 8.36 -7.17 -6.38
CA GLY A 92 9.25 -6.14 -5.84
C GLY A 92 8.70 -4.71 -5.83
N GLY A 93 7.40 -4.50 -6.12
CA GLY A 93 6.60 -3.31 -5.79
C GLY A 93 6.98 -1.97 -6.46
N ALA A 94 8.27 -1.69 -6.68
CA ALA A 94 8.75 -0.47 -7.31
C ALA A 94 8.51 -0.45 -8.84
N LEU A 95 8.27 -1.61 -9.45
CA LEU A 95 8.04 -1.76 -10.88
C LEU A 95 6.56 -1.82 -11.28
N LEU A 96 5.63 -1.75 -10.30
CA LEU A 96 4.19 -1.87 -10.52
C LEU A 96 3.64 -0.94 -11.64
N PHE A 97 4.31 0.20 -11.90
CA PHE A 97 3.80 1.27 -12.76
C PHE A 97 4.84 1.90 -13.70
N SER A 98 6.00 1.25 -13.90
CA SER A 98 7.08 1.76 -14.77
C SER A 98 7.04 1.18 -16.21
N ARG A 99 5.93 0.58 -16.63
CA ARG A 99 5.71 0.11 -18.01
C ARG A 99 4.81 1.06 -18.77
#